data_AF-A0A950JHW6-F1
#
_entry.id   AF-A0A950JHW6-F1
#
_cell.length_a   1.000
_cell.length_b   1.000
_cell.length_c   1.000
_cell.angle_alpha   90.00
_cell.angle_beta   90.00
_cell.angle_gamma   90.00
#
_symmetry.space_group_name_H-M   'P 1'
#
loop_
_entity.id
_entity.type
_entity.pdbx_description
1 polymer ?
#
loop_
_entity_poly.entity_id
_entity_poly.type
_entity_poly.pdbx_seq_one_letter_code
_entity_poly.pdbx_strand_id
1 'polypeptide(L)'
;MLRLHGIVGHESDPALHARLHALEHRDGIELLFVPSDETGRKRFRLATDRGTDCAVSLDRDAALADGAILFLDEKRAIIARFGEQSMLRLKPANVAAALKLGWAAGNLHWRVRFDGERLIVLVDGAKSDYRARIADLLDEGAVEEGADV
;
A
#
# COMPACT_ATOMS: atom_id res chain seq x y z
N MET A 1 -19.45 2.69 1.86
CA MET A 1 -18.79 3.98 2.11
C MET A 1 -18.49 4.15 3.58
N LEU A 2 -17.21 4.24 3.95
CA LEU A 2 -16.73 4.52 5.31
C LEU A 2 -16.55 6.04 5.48
N ARG A 3 -16.95 6.60 6.62
CA ARG A 3 -16.77 8.03 6.92
C ARG A 3 -15.58 8.21 7.85
N LEU A 4 -14.60 9.00 7.40
CA LEU A 4 -13.38 9.28 8.13
C LEU A 4 -13.45 10.71 8.66
N HIS A 5 -13.52 10.84 9.99
CA HIS A 5 -13.68 12.11 10.67
C HIS A 5 -12.36 12.48 11.35
N GLY A 6 -11.58 13.34 10.70
CA GLY A 6 -10.29 13.80 11.21
C GLY A 6 -9.16 12.78 11.16
N ILE A 7 -8.11 13.08 11.92
CA ILE A 7 -6.86 12.31 12.02
C ILE A 7 -6.82 11.70 13.41
N VAL A 8 -6.65 10.37 13.50
CA VAL A 8 -6.58 9.61 14.75
C VAL A 8 -5.17 9.67 15.36
N GLY A 9 -4.15 9.78 14.51
CA GLY A 9 -2.75 9.82 14.91
C GLY A 9 -1.84 9.75 13.69
N HIS A 10 -0.58 9.39 13.93
CA HIS A 10 0.42 9.25 12.88
C HIS A 10 1.10 7.88 13.00
N GLU A 11 1.50 7.27 11.89
CA GLU A 11 2.12 5.93 11.92
C GLU A 11 3.47 5.88 12.67
N SER A 12 4.16 7.01 12.76
CA SER A 12 5.38 7.15 13.54
C SER A 12 5.13 7.35 15.04
N ASP A 13 3.87 7.43 15.48
CA ASP A 13 3.53 7.53 16.90
C ASP A 13 3.92 6.22 17.62
N PRO A 14 4.86 6.26 18.58
CA PRO A 14 5.28 5.07 19.32
C PRO A 14 4.12 4.38 20.05
N ALA A 15 3.08 5.11 20.45
CA ALA A 15 1.90 4.53 21.12
C ALA A 15 1.05 3.66 20.19
N LEU A 16 1.10 3.90 18.88
CA LEU A 16 0.32 3.17 17.88
C LEU A 16 1.10 2.03 17.22
N HIS A 17 2.44 2.03 17.34
CA HIS A 17 3.33 1.08 16.67
C HIS A 17 2.93 -0.39 16.89
N ALA A 18 2.69 -0.81 18.14
CA ALA A 18 2.32 -2.19 18.44
C ALA A 18 0.97 -2.59 17.82
N ARG A 19 -0.01 -1.68 17.77
CA ARG A 19 -1.30 -1.92 17.13
C ARG A 19 -1.18 -2.01 15.62
N LEU A 20 -0.43 -1.11 15.00
CA LEU A 20 -0.19 -1.11 13.56
C LEU A 20 0.56 -2.37 13.13
N HIS A 21 1.60 -2.76 13.86
CA HIS A 21 2.34 -3.99 13.60
C HIS A 21 1.42 -5.23 13.70
N ALA A 22 0.59 -5.32 14.74
CA ALA A 22 -0.39 -6.40 14.85
C ALA A 22 -1.45 -6.40 13.72
N LEU A 23 -1.80 -5.23 13.18
CA LEU A 23 -2.68 -5.08 12.02
C LEU A 23 -2.00 -5.52 10.72
N GLU A 24 -0.73 -5.19 10.54
CA GLU A 24 0.06 -5.58 9.39
C GLU A 24 0.19 -7.11 9.27
N HIS A 25 0.45 -7.81 10.39
CA HIS A 25 0.53 -9.28 10.43
C HIS A 25 -0.76 -10.00 9.98
N ARG A 26 -1.90 -9.33 10.07
CA ARG A 26 -3.21 -9.86 9.66
C ARG A 26 -3.79 -9.17 8.44
N ASP A 27 -2.93 -8.46 7.68
CA ASP A 27 -3.31 -7.81 6.43
C ASP A 27 -4.42 -6.74 6.61
N GLY A 28 -4.43 -6.10 7.78
CA GLY A 28 -5.41 -5.08 8.19
C GLY A 28 -5.01 -3.64 7.87
N ILE A 29 -3.88 -3.40 7.21
CA ILE A 29 -3.48 -2.05 6.80
C ILE A 29 -4.04 -1.75 5.40
N GLU A 30 -4.79 -0.67 5.30
CA GLU A 30 -5.27 -0.10 4.04
C GLU A 30 -4.62 1.28 3.83
N LEU A 31 -4.20 1.58 2.61
CA LEU A 31 -3.62 2.88 2.26
C LEU A 31 -4.60 3.69 1.44
N LEU A 32 -4.77 4.95 1.82
CA LEU A 32 -5.52 5.94 1.08
C LEU A 32 -4.54 6.88 0.38
N PHE A 33 -4.34 6.66 -0.92
CA PHE A 33 -3.50 7.51 -1.75
C PHE A 33 -4.23 8.81 -2.08
N VAL A 34 -3.69 9.93 -1.62
CA VAL A 34 -4.23 11.27 -1.79
C VAL A 34 -3.43 11.99 -2.87
N PRO A 35 -4.01 12.18 -4.07
CA PRO A 35 -3.34 12.89 -5.15
C PRO A 35 -3.17 14.37 -4.80
N SER A 36 -2.24 15.04 -5.47
CA SER A 36 -1.80 16.39 -5.13
C SER A 36 -2.93 17.42 -5.20
N ASP A 37 -3.88 17.25 -6.11
CA ASP A 37 -5.09 18.07 -6.26
C ASP A 37 -6.09 17.93 -5.09
N GLU A 38 -6.02 16.82 -4.35
CA GLU A 38 -6.88 16.55 -3.18
C GLU A 38 -6.24 16.98 -1.85
N THR A 39 -4.90 17.14 -1.77
CA THR A 39 -4.18 17.43 -0.51
C THR A 39 -4.65 18.70 0.22
N GLY A 40 -5.10 19.72 -0.52
CA GLY A 40 -5.62 20.97 0.05
C GLY A 40 -7.10 20.93 0.46
N ARG A 41 -7.82 19.86 0.13
CA ARG A 41 -9.26 19.78 0.34
C ARG A 41 -9.59 19.22 1.73
N LYS A 42 -10.55 19.83 2.40
CA LYS A 42 -11.03 19.36 3.71
C LYS A 42 -12.01 18.20 3.61
N ARG A 43 -12.63 18.02 2.44
CA ARG A 43 -13.62 16.99 2.19
C ARG A 43 -13.41 16.42 0.80
N PHE A 44 -13.20 15.12 0.74
CA PHE A 44 -12.96 14.40 -0.50
C PHE A 44 -13.39 12.94 -0.34
N ARG A 45 -13.50 12.25 -1.48
CA ARG A 45 -13.91 10.85 -1.53
C ARG A 45 -12.92 10.09 -2.39
N LEU A 46 -12.28 9.08 -1.80
CA LEU A 46 -11.27 8.26 -2.44
C LEU A 46 -11.45 6.81 -2.00
N ALA A 47 -10.98 5.86 -2.81
CA ALA A 47 -10.92 4.46 -2.42
C ALA A 47 -9.53 4.13 -1.87
N THR A 48 -9.46 3.27 -0.86
CA THR A 48 -8.18 2.69 -0.44
C THR A 48 -7.62 1.75 -1.52
N ASP A 49 -6.37 1.35 -1.36
CA ASP A 49 -5.76 0.27 -2.13
C ASP A 49 -6.42 -1.11 -1.96
N ARG A 50 -7.39 -1.26 -1.07
CA ARG A 50 -8.24 -2.46 -1.00
C ARG A 50 -9.64 -2.24 -1.55
N GLY A 51 -9.89 -1.08 -2.15
CA GLY A 51 -11.19 -0.71 -2.72
C GLY A 51 -12.19 -0.20 -1.69
N THR A 52 -11.78 0.06 -0.44
CA THR A 52 -12.69 0.64 0.56
C THR A 52 -12.98 2.09 0.20
N ASP A 53 -14.21 2.34 -0.22
CA ASP A 53 -14.73 3.68 -0.51
C ASP A 53 -14.82 4.54 0.76
N CYS A 54 -14.02 5.60 0.82
CA CYS A 54 -13.82 6.47 1.97
C CYS A 54 -14.26 7.90 1.68
N ALA A 55 -15.13 8.45 2.52
CA ALA A 55 -15.45 9.88 2.55
C ALA A 55 -14.69 10.54 3.69
N VAL A 56 -13.68 11.34 3.37
CA VAL A 56 -12.82 12.03 4.34
C VAL A 56 -13.41 13.39 4.66
N SER A 57 -13.45 13.74 5.95
CA SER A 57 -13.83 15.06 6.46
C SER A 57 -12.85 15.46 7.55
N LEU A 58 -11.99 16.42 7.24
CA LEU A 58 -11.01 16.98 8.16
C LEU A 58 -11.55 18.24 8.83
N ASP A 59 -11.09 18.52 10.04
CA ASP A 59 -11.35 19.78 10.72
C ASP A 59 -10.73 20.95 9.95
N ARG A 60 -11.26 22.16 10.18
CA ARG A 60 -10.82 23.38 9.47
C ARG A 60 -9.31 23.62 9.63
N ASP A 61 -8.79 23.34 10.82
CA ASP A 61 -7.40 23.61 11.18
C ASP A 61 -6.49 22.39 10.97
N ALA A 62 -7.06 21.22 10.66
CA ALA A 62 -6.29 20.00 10.41
C ALA A 62 -5.71 20.00 9.00
N ALA A 63 -4.41 19.76 8.88
CA ALA A 63 -3.72 19.50 7.62
C ALA A 63 -3.40 18.01 7.54
N LEU A 64 -3.71 17.39 6.40
CA LEU A 64 -3.33 16.02 6.17
C LEU A 64 -1.81 15.95 5.96
N ALA A 65 -1.18 14.93 6.52
CA ALA A 65 0.22 14.63 6.32
C ALA A 65 0.36 13.20 5.80
N ASP A 66 1.45 12.94 5.08
CA ASP A 66 1.84 11.58 4.72
C ASP A 66 2.06 10.77 6.01
N GLY A 67 1.45 9.59 6.13
CA GLY A 67 1.50 8.79 7.36
C GLY A 67 0.40 9.09 8.39
N ALA A 68 -0.50 10.03 8.09
CA ALA A 68 -1.65 10.29 8.95
C ALA A 68 -2.61 9.09 8.97
N ILE A 69 -2.98 8.64 10.17
CA ILE A 69 -3.95 7.57 10.37
C ILE A 69 -5.34 8.19 10.41
N LEU A 70 -6.19 7.86 9.45
CA LEU A 70 -7.55 8.38 9.30
C LEU A 70 -8.61 7.47 9.93
N PHE A 71 -8.26 6.22 10.15
CA PHE A 71 -9.13 5.23 10.78
C PHE A 71 -8.28 4.19 11.51
N LEU A 72 -8.73 3.77 12.68
CA LEU A 72 -8.06 2.74 13.44
C LEU A 72 -9.06 2.02 14.35
N ASP A 73 -9.34 0.75 14.06
CA ASP A 73 -10.17 -0.11 14.90
C ASP A 73 -9.42 -1.40 15.28
N GLU A 74 -10.16 -2.42 15.74
CA GLU A 74 -9.58 -3.71 16.07
C GLU A 74 -9.23 -4.56 14.86
N LYS A 75 -9.69 -4.24 13.64
CA LYS A 75 -9.54 -5.07 12.44
C LYS A 75 -8.67 -4.42 11.38
N ARG A 76 -8.68 -3.09 11.29
CA ARG A 76 -7.96 -2.34 10.26
C ARG A 76 -7.48 -0.96 10.69
N ALA A 77 -6.47 -0.47 9.98
CA ALA A 77 -6.10 0.94 9.95
C ALA A 77 -6.16 1.47 8.51
N ILE A 78 -6.53 2.74 8.36
CA ILE A 78 -6.45 3.45 7.07
C ILE A 78 -5.43 4.58 7.22
N ILE A 79 -4.37 4.51 6.45
CA ILE A 79 -3.23 5.44 6.50
C ILE A 79 -3.20 6.26 5.20
N ALA A 80 -3.10 7.58 5.33
CA ALA A 80 -2.96 8.47 4.18
C ALA A 80 -1.54 8.41 3.61
N ARG A 81 -1.45 8.31 2.28
CA ARG A 81 -0.20 8.42 1.52
C ARG A 81 -0.35 9.51 0.47
N PHE A 82 0.66 10.35 0.28
CA PHE A 82 0.58 11.39 -0.74
C PHE A 82 1.11 10.90 -2.09
N GLY A 83 0.46 11.36 -3.15
CA GLY A 83 0.78 10.96 -4.52
C GLY A 83 0.03 9.71 -4.97
N GLU A 84 0.57 9.06 -5.99
CA GLU A 84 -0.05 7.90 -6.62
C GLU A 84 0.46 6.58 -6.03
N GLN A 85 -0.37 5.56 -6.12
CA GLN A 85 0.01 4.21 -5.73
C GLN A 85 1.09 3.67 -6.69
N SER A 86 2.33 3.59 -6.21
CA SER A 86 3.42 2.94 -6.95
C SER A 86 3.17 1.43 -7.02
N MET A 87 3.33 0.85 -8.21
CA MET A 87 3.13 -0.58 -8.45
C MET A 87 4.34 -1.17 -9.15
N LEU A 88 4.73 -2.39 -8.79
CA LEU A 88 5.75 -3.17 -9.49
C LEU A 88 5.06 -4.38 -10.14
N ARG A 89 4.98 -4.39 -11.47
CA ARG A 89 4.28 -5.43 -12.23
C ARG A 89 5.27 -6.50 -12.65
N LEU A 90 5.15 -7.69 -12.08
CA LEU A 90 6.10 -8.78 -12.29
C LEU A 90 5.44 -9.92 -13.05
N LYS A 91 6.03 -10.32 -14.17
CA LYS A 91 5.59 -11.49 -14.95
C LYS A 91 6.62 -12.61 -14.82
N PRO A 92 6.29 -13.76 -14.21
CA PRO A 92 7.16 -14.92 -14.24
C PRO A 92 7.19 -15.54 -15.64
N ALA A 93 8.37 -16.01 -16.08
CA ALA A 93 8.56 -16.64 -17.38
C ALA A 93 7.92 -18.03 -17.48
N ASN A 94 7.74 -18.72 -16.35
CA ASN A 94 7.16 -20.07 -16.27
C ASN A 94 6.67 -20.40 -14.85
N VAL A 95 6.07 -21.59 -14.67
CA VAL A 95 5.51 -22.04 -13.39
C VAL A 95 6.55 -22.13 -12.27
N ALA A 96 7.78 -22.56 -12.56
CA ALA A 96 8.83 -22.65 -11.55
C ALA A 96 9.23 -21.24 -11.06
N ALA A 97 9.36 -20.28 -11.97
CA ALA A 97 9.59 -18.89 -11.63
C ALA A 97 8.42 -18.28 -10.83
N ALA A 98 7.17 -18.61 -11.19
CA ALA A 98 5.99 -18.16 -10.47
C ALA A 98 5.97 -18.66 -9.01
N LEU A 99 6.39 -19.91 -8.76
CA LEU A 99 6.51 -20.46 -7.41
C LEU A 99 7.56 -19.71 -6.58
N LYS A 100 8.75 -19.47 -7.15
CA LYS A 100 9.81 -18.70 -6.48
C LYS A 100 9.35 -17.28 -6.15
N LEU A 101 8.75 -16.59 -7.13
CA LEU A 101 8.27 -15.22 -6.98
C LEU A 101 7.15 -15.13 -5.93
N GLY A 102 6.18 -16.05 -5.97
CA GLY A 102 5.11 -16.13 -4.98
C GLY A 102 5.63 -16.40 -3.57
N TRP A 103 6.61 -17.30 -3.43
CA TRP A 103 7.28 -17.55 -2.15
C TRP A 103 8.01 -16.30 -1.66
N ALA A 104 8.78 -15.62 -2.51
CA ALA A 104 9.52 -14.42 -2.14
C ALA A 104 8.57 -13.30 -1.70
N ALA A 105 7.53 -13.02 -2.47
CA ALA A 105 6.53 -12.00 -2.14
C ALA A 105 5.82 -12.31 -0.81
N GLY A 106 5.44 -13.57 -0.59
CA GLY A 106 4.83 -14.00 0.67
C GLY A 106 5.80 -13.89 1.87
N ASN A 107 7.04 -14.36 1.72
CA ASN A 107 8.06 -14.31 2.76
C ASN A 107 8.45 -12.87 3.14
N LEU A 108 8.40 -11.95 2.17
CA LEU A 108 8.67 -10.53 2.37
C LEU A 108 7.44 -9.74 2.84
N HIS A 109 6.29 -10.42 3.01
CA HIS A 109 5.00 -9.81 3.35
C HIS A 109 4.60 -8.68 2.39
N TRP A 110 4.94 -8.83 1.11
CA TRP A 110 4.55 -7.86 0.10
C TRP A 110 3.04 -7.90 -0.12
N ARG A 111 2.45 -6.70 -0.19
CA ARG A 111 1.04 -6.53 -0.56
C ARG A 111 0.94 -6.68 -2.06
N VAL A 112 0.13 -7.63 -2.52
CA VAL A 112 0.05 -8.00 -3.93
C VAL A 112 -1.38 -8.06 -4.45
N ARG A 113 -1.54 -7.82 -5.74
CA ARG A 113 -2.74 -8.14 -6.52
C ARG A 113 -2.37 -9.03 -7.70
N PHE A 114 -3.34 -9.79 -8.19
CA PHE A 114 -3.17 -10.63 -9.38
C PHE A 114 -3.81 -9.95 -10.59
N ASP A 115 -3.08 -9.94 -11.71
CA ASP A 115 -3.54 -9.44 -13.00
C ASP A 115 -3.14 -10.44 -14.09
N GLY A 116 -4.02 -11.41 -14.33
CA GLY A 116 -3.71 -12.56 -15.19
C GLY A 116 -2.49 -13.33 -14.69
N GLU A 117 -1.45 -13.41 -15.53
CA GLU A 117 -0.18 -14.06 -15.20
C GLU A 117 0.78 -13.15 -14.41
N ARG A 118 0.37 -11.93 -14.06
CA ARG A 118 1.24 -10.95 -13.39
C ARG A 118 0.95 -10.87 -11.90
N LEU A 119 2.02 -10.75 -11.12
CA LEU A 119 1.97 -10.34 -9.73
C LEU A 119 2.22 -8.83 -9.65
N ILE A 120 1.23 -8.09 -9.16
CA ILE A 120 1.31 -6.65 -8.99
C ILE A 120 1.64 -6.36 -7.53
N VAL A 121 2.87 -5.97 -7.26
CA VAL A 121 3.31 -5.58 -5.91
C VAL A 121 2.95 -4.12 -5.68
N LEU A 122 2.26 -3.83 -4.58
CA LEU A 122 1.97 -2.47 -4.14
C LEU A 122 3.21 -1.97 -3.38
N VAL A 123 3.88 -0.96 -3.95
CA VAL A 123 5.19 -0.52 -3.47
C VAL A 123 5.03 0.59 -2.44
N ASP A 124 5.44 0.28 -1.22
CA ASP A 124 5.63 1.25 -0.15
C ASP A 124 7.06 1.79 -0.21
N GLY A 125 7.26 2.94 -0.87
CA GLY A 125 8.57 3.59 -1.00
C GLY A 125 9.24 3.40 -2.37
N ALA A 126 10.56 3.17 -2.38
CA ALA A 126 11.32 3.10 -3.62
C ALA A 126 11.23 1.72 -4.28
N LYS A 127 10.86 1.67 -5.57
CA LYS A 127 10.83 0.41 -6.35
C LYS A 127 12.18 -0.33 -6.35
N SER A 128 13.30 0.40 -6.26
CA SER A 128 14.65 -0.17 -6.19
C SER A 128 14.82 -1.16 -5.03
N ASP A 129 14.20 -0.87 -3.89
CA ASP A 129 14.35 -1.67 -2.69
C ASP A 129 13.64 -3.02 -2.85
N TYR A 130 12.52 -3.02 -3.58
CA TYR A 130 11.78 -4.22 -3.94
C TYR A 130 12.55 -5.04 -4.99
N ARG A 131 13.05 -4.38 -6.05
CA ARG A 131 13.87 -5.03 -7.09
C ARG A 131 15.08 -5.73 -6.49
N ALA A 132 15.76 -5.08 -5.54
CA ALA A 132 16.92 -5.66 -4.87
C ALA A 132 16.61 -6.99 -4.15
N ARG A 133 15.39 -7.20 -3.66
CA ARG A 133 14.98 -8.46 -2.99
C ARG A 133 14.71 -9.61 -3.95
N ILE A 134 14.50 -9.33 -5.23
CA ILE A 134 14.25 -10.32 -6.28
C ILE A 134 15.27 -10.23 -7.41
N ALA A 135 16.43 -9.60 -7.17
CA ALA A 135 17.44 -9.33 -8.19
C ALA A 135 17.85 -10.61 -8.93
N ASP A 136 18.09 -11.70 -8.20
CA ASP A 136 18.43 -13.00 -8.80
C ASP A 136 17.37 -13.49 -9.81
N LEU A 137 16.08 -13.27 -9.52
CA LEU A 137 14.98 -13.67 -10.42
C LEU A 137 14.89 -12.78 -11.66
N LEU A 138 15.24 -11.49 -11.52
CA LEU A 138 15.28 -10.53 -12.62
C LEU A 138 16.50 -10.80 -13.52
N ASP A 139 17.67 -10.97 -12.92
CA ASP A 139 18.95 -11.17 -13.61
C ASP A 139 18.98 -12.50 -14.38
N GLU A 140 18.35 -13.56 -13.85
CA GLU A 140 18.23 -14.86 -14.54
C GLU A 140 17.14 -14.86 -15.63
N GLY A 141 16.39 -13.77 -15.80
CA GLY A 141 15.25 -13.67 -16.73
C GLY A 141 14.05 -14.54 -16.33
N ALA A 142 14.01 -15.03 -15.08
CA ALA A 142 12.86 -15.78 -14.57
C ALA A 142 11.65 -14.88 -14.32
N VAL A 143 11.86 -13.60 -14.05
CA VAL A 143 10.82 -12.59 -13.86
C VAL A 143 11.11 -11.37 -14.72
N GLU A 144 10.11 -10.88 -15.43
CA GLU A 144 10.16 -9.64 -16.21
C GLU A 144 9.33 -8.55 -15.53
N GLU A 145 9.90 -7.34 -15.43
CA GLU A 145 9.17 -6.17 -14.99
C GLU A 145 8.40 -5.53 -16.17
N GLY A 146 7.10 -5.32 -15.99
CA GLY A 146 6.25 -4.59 -16.94
C GLY A 146 6.22 -3.09 -16.66
N ALA A 147 5.93 -2.29 -17.69
CA ALA A 147 5.74 -0.85 -17.56
C ALA A 147 4.54 -0.50 -16.67
N ASP A 148 4.61 0.66 -16.02
CA ASP A 148 3.45 1.33 -15.45
C ASP A 148 2.58 1.84 -16.61
N VAL A 149 1.41 1.24 -16.81
CA VAL A 149 0.39 1.71 -17.76
C VAL A 149 -0.64 2.52 -17.00
#